data_AF-A0A9D5DPN4-F1
#
_entry.id   AF-A0A9D5DPN4-F1
#
_cell.length_a   1.000
_cell.length_b   1.000
_cell.length_c   1.000
_cell.angle_alpha   90.00
_cell.angle_beta   90.00
_cell.angle_gamma   90.00
#
_symmetry.space_group_name_H-M   'P 1'
#
loop_
_entity.id
_entity.type
_entity.pdbx_description
1 polymer ?
#
loop_
_entity_poly.entity_id
_entity_poly.type
_entity_poly.pdbx_seq_one_letter_code
_entity_poly.pdbx_strand_id
1 'polypeptide(L)'
;MKEQRNSWLYALAGVVLVGVFCLALLSHLWYQIVVLFALIALFVFLVLKTKRLEEKLDQFIKKDEVEKVELDHEHEKTKEHDLVALQEKEYQLQKLDLDRTQLFEELLSKTELAELEKEKIRERLEQTDTETSRVRQEWLNASNRLMNVVKGTKKLFIKQSPMREIAASMDPAILESGSFAALNEEIQRLLPRLSKESNQSLASSNYIDEENQLTRSGYKALLQANEEDK
;
A
#
# COMPACT_ATOMS: atom_id res chain seq x y z
N MET A 1 34.60 -26.38 6.18
CA MET A 1 34.40 -27.82 5.89
C MET A 1 32.94 -28.26 5.63
N LYS A 2 31.89 -27.57 6.13
CA LYS A 2 30.47 -27.93 5.84
C LYS A 2 30.03 -27.65 4.39
N GLU A 3 30.55 -26.60 3.76
CA GLU A 3 30.16 -26.21 2.39
C GLU A 3 30.68 -27.17 1.31
N GLN A 4 31.93 -27.64 1.42
CA GLN A 4 32.48 -28.65 0.49
C GLN A 4 31.71 -29.96 0.54
N ARG A 5 31.22 -30.37 1.72
CA ARG A 5 30.43 -31.60 1.87
C ARG A 5 29.06 -31.48 1.19
N ASN A 6 28.43 -30.31 1.23
CA ASN A 6 27.17 -30.06 0.53
C ASN A 6 27.38 -29.99 -0.98
N SER A 7 28.46 -29.36 -1.46
CA SER A 7 28.78 -29.30 -2.90
C SER A 7 29.02 -30.70 -3.49
N TRP A 8 29.72 -31.57 -2.78
CA TRP A 8 29.93 -32.95 -3.20
C TRP A 8 28.62 -33.76 -3.21
N LEU A 9 27.72 -33.52 -2.25
CA LEU A 9 26.38 -34.12 -2.25
C LEU A 9 25.54 -33.68 -3.47
N TYR A 10 25.62 -32.42 -3.88
CA TYR A 10 24.93 -31.94 -5.09
C TYR A 10 25.54 -32.50 -6.38
N ALA A 11 26.86 -32.64 -6.44
CA ALA A 11 27.54 -33.27 -7.57
C ALA A 11 27.17 -34.76 -7.69
N LEU A 12 27.13 -35.48 -6.56
CA LEU A 12 26.74 -36.89 -6.51
C LEU A 12 25.25 -37.07 -6.87
N ALA A 13 24.38 -36.19 -6.38
CA ALA A 13 22.97 -36.17 -6.77
C ALA A 13 22.78 -35.91 -8.27
N GLY A 14 23.58 -35.00 -8.86
CA GLY A 14 23.56 -34.74 -10.31
C GLY A 14 23.97 -35.97 -11.13
N VAL A 15 25.01 -36.69 -10.73
CA VAL A 15 25.47 -37.91 -11.42
C VAL A 15 24.43 -39.02 -11.33
N VAL A 16 23.79 -39.19 -10.17
CA VAL A 16 22.70 -40.18 -9.99
C VAL A 16 21.51 -39.82 -10.88
N LEU A 17 21.16 -38.53 -10.99
CA LEU A 17 20.04 -38.07 -11.81
C LEU A 17 20.29 -38.31 -13.30
N VAL A 18 21.52 -38.06 -13.78
CA VAL A 18 21.94 -38.35 -15.16
C VAL A 18 21.92 -39.87 -15.44
N GLY A 19 22.39 -40.68 -14.49
CA GLY A 19 22.36 -42.14 -14.62
C GLY A 19 20.93 -42.70 -14.70
N VAL A 20 20.02 -42.18 -13.88
CA VAL A 20 18.59 -42.52 -13.91
C VAL A 20 17.95 -42.06 -15.22
N PHE A 21 18.34 -40.91 -15.76
CA PHE A 21 17.86 -40.41 -17.04
C PHE A 21 18.32 -41.28 -18.23
N CYS A 22 19.57 -41.74 -18.23
CA CYS A 22 20.08 -42.69 -19.23
C CYS A 22 19.39 -44.07 -19.14
N LEU A 23 19.12 -44.56 -17.93
CA LEU A 23 18.36 -45.80 -17.72
C LEU A 23 16.89 -45.68 -18.16
N ALA A 24 16.29 -44.50 -18.00
CA ALA A 24 14.92 -44.22 -18.43
C ALA A 24 14.74 -44.25 -19.97
N LEU A 25 15.79 -43.97 -20.74
CA LEU A 25 15.76 -44.03 -22.21
C LEU A 25 15.81 -45.47 -22.76
N LEU A 26 16.23 -46.45 -21.97
CA LEU A 26 16.45 -47.82 -22.44
C LEU A 26 15.20 -48.71 -22.36
N SER A 27 14.19 -48.35 -21.57
CA SER A 27 12.92 -49.09 -21.52
C SER A 27 11.71 -48.19 -21.23
N HIS A 28 10.64 -48.41 -21.99
CA HIS A 28 9.38 -47.66 -21.87
C HIS A 28 8.74 -47.76 -20.47
N LEU A 29 8.97 -48.88 -19.76
CA LEU A 29 8.48 -49.07 -18.39
C LEU A 29 9.31 -48.28 -17.37
N TRP A 30 10.63 -48.18 -17.56
CA TRP A 30 11.50 -47.40 -16.69
C TRP A 30 11.25 -45.90 -16.82
N TYR A 31 10.95 -45.42 -18.03
CA TYR A 31 10.55 -44.03 -18.25
C TYR A 31 9.34 -43.63 -17.40
N GLN A 32 8.28 -44.45 -17.39
CA GLN A 32 7.06 -44.16 -16.64
C GLN A 32 7.29 -44.08 -15.12
N ILE A 33 8.11 -44.98 -14.58
CA ILE A 33 8.43 -45.03 -13.15
C ILE A 33 9.27 -43.80 -12.75
N VAL A 34 10.26 -43.43 -13.57
CA VAL A 34 11.13 -42.27 -13.31
C VAL A 34 10.36 -40.96 -13.40
N VAL A 35 9.47 -40.82 -14.39
CA VAL A 35 8.63 -39.62 -14.55
C VAL A 35 7.63 -39.48 -13.39
N LEU A 36 7.01 -40.57 -12.95
CA LEU A 36 6.12 -40.55 -11.78
C LEU A 36 6.89 -40.14 -10.51
N PHE A 37 8.08 -40.70 -10.30
CA PHE A 37 8.91 -40.33 -9.15
C PHE A 37 9.35 -38.87 -9.21
N ALA A 38 9.70 -38.37 -10.40
CA ALA A 38 10.06 -36.96 -10.61
C ALA A 38 8.87 -36.02 -10.34
N LEU A 39 7.67 -36.39 -10.77
CA LEU A 39 6.44 -35.63 -10.49
C LEU A 39 6.12 -35.60 -8.99
N ILE A 40 6.25 -36.73 -8.29
CA ILE A 40 6.04 -36.81 -6.84
C ILE A 40 7.09 -35.98 -6.11
N ALA A 41 8.37 -36.08 -6.50
CA ALA A 41 9.44 -35.28 -5.93
C ALA A 41 9.23 -33.77 -6.16
N LEU A 42 8.79 -33.38 -7.35
CA LEU A 42 8.46 -31.99 -7.68
C LEU A 42 7.27 -31.49 -6.85
N PHE A 43 6.23 -32.30 -6.70
CA PHE A 43 5.07 -31.97 -5.88
C PHE A 43 5.45 -31.77 -4.40
N VAL A 44 6.24 -32.70 -3.83
CA VAL A 44 6.75 -32.59 -2.46
C VAL A 44 7.66 -31.37 -2.31
N PHE A 45 8.52 -31.10 -3.29
CA PHE A 45 9.38 -29.92 -3.29
C PHE A 45 8.59 -28.61 -3.31
N LEU A 46 7.53 -28.53 -4.12
CA LEU A 46 6.63 -27.38 -4.16
C LEU A 46 5.93 -27.17 -2.80
N VAL A 47 5.40 -28.23 -2.20
CA VAL A 47 4.73 -28.15 -0.88
C VAL A 47 5.70 -27.71 0.22
N LEU A 48 6.94 -28.20 0.21
CA LEU A 48 7.95 -27.78 1.19
C LEU A 48 8.41 -26.33 0.96
N LYS A 49 8.47 -25.88 -0.30
CA LYS A 49 8.83 -24.51 -0.64
C LYS A 49 7.73 -23.53 -0.28
N THR A 50 6.46 -23.85 -0.54
CA THR A 50 5.32 -23.01 -0.16
C THR A 50 5.25 -22.86 1.36
N LYS A 51 5.40 -23.94 2.13
CA LYS A 51 5.44 -23.85 3.60
C LYS A 51 6.58 -22.97 4.13
N ARG A 52 7.78 -23.05 3.54
CA ARG A 52 8.90 -22.15 3.92
C ARG A 52 8.68 -20.70 3.49
N LEU A 53 7.92 -20.47 2.42
CA LEU A 53 7.54 -19.12 2.02
C LEU A 53 6.49 -18.56 2.99
N GLU A 54 5.53 -19.38 3.41
CA GLU A 54 4.48 -19.04 4.37
C GLU A 54 5.07 -18.66 5.72
N GLU A 55 6.00 -19.45 6.26
CA GLU A 55 6.72 -19.13 7.51
C GLU A 55 7.54 -17.83 7.43
N LYS A 56 8.11 -17.53 6.25
CA LYS A 56 8.82 -16.26 6.03
C LYS A 56 7.85 -15.10 5.89
N LEU A 57 6.73 -15.29 5.20
CA LEU A 57 5.68 -14.27 5.05
C LEU A 57 5.09 -13.91 6.42
N ASP A 58 4.82 -14.89 7.29
CA ASP A 58 4.32 -14.64 8.64
C ASP A 58 5.29 -13.83 9.51
N GLN A 59 6.59 -14.05 9.35
CA GLN A 59 7.61 -13.24 10.05
C GLN A 59 7.71 -11.82 9.49
N PHE A 60 7.54 -11.64 8.17
CA PHE A 60 7.48 -10.31 7.57
C PHE A 60 6.19 -9.58 7.93
N ILE A 61 5.04 -10.25 7.94
CA ILE A 61 3.74 -9.67 8.31
C ILE A 61 3.77 -9.22 9.77
N LYS A 62 4.25 -10.05 10.71
CA LYS A 62 4.36 -9.62 12.12
C LYS A 62 5.31 -8.46 12.35
N LYS A 63 6.37 -8.35 11.55
CA LYS A 63 7.33 -7.24 11.65
C LYS A 63 6.76 -5.96 11.03
N ASP A 64 6.09 -6.10 9.90
CA ASP A 64 5.41 -5.03 9.15
C ASP A 64 4.15 -4.52 9.90
N GLU A 65 3.49 -5.36 10.69
CA GLU A 65 2.35 -4.97 11.54
C GLU A 65 2.78 -4.15 12.76
N VAL A 66 3.92 -4.47 13.37
CA VAL A 66 4.52 -3.65 14.45
C VAL A 66 5.06 -2.33 13.89
N GLU A 67 5.70 -2.37 12.73
CA GLU A 67 6.21 -1.18 12.03
C GLU A 67 5.06 -0.28 11.53
N LYS A 68 3.96 -0.84 11.04
CA LYS A 68 2.76 -0.08 10.61
C LYS A 68 2.03 0.61 11.76
N VAL A 69 1.97 0.02 12.96
CA VAL A 69 1.33 0.65 14.13
C VAL A 69 2.16 1.81 14.66
N GLU A 70 3.50 1.74 14.61
CA GLU A 70 4.36 2.89 14.90
C GLU A 70 4.26 3.96 13.79
N LEU A 71 4.25 3.57 12.53
CA LEU A 71 4.14 4.48 11.39
C LEU A 71 2.78 5.21 11.30
N ASP A 72 1.66 4.60 11.66
CA ASP A 72 0.34 5.27 11.58
C ASP A 72 0.19 6.35 12.67
N HIS A 73 0.71 6.12 13.87
CA HIS A 73 0.75 7.15 14.93
C HIS A 73 1.76 8.27 14.64
N GLU A 74 2.84 7.99 13.92
CA GLU A 74 3.80 9.00 13.48
C GLU A 74 3.29 9.79 12.25
N HIS A 75 2.54 9.15 11.34
CA HIS A 75 1.94 9.76 10.15
C HIS A 75 0.75 10.69 10.45
N GLU A 76 0.01 10.49 11.52
CA GLU A 76 -1.06 11.40 11.90
C GLU A 76 -0.52 12.72 12.47
N LYS A 77 0.61 12.68 13.19
CA LYS A 77 1.32 13.89 13.68
C LYS A 77 2.18 14.58 12.61
N THR A 78 2.78 13.83 11.67
CA THR A 78 3.61 14.44 10.61
C THR A 78 2.79 15.09 9.50
N LYS A 79 1.57 14.63 9.19
CA LYS A 79 0.74 15.27 8.14
C LYS A 79 0.35 16.72 8.44
N GLU A 80 0.04 17.05 9.69
CA GLU A 80 -0.26 18.44 10.07
C GLU A 80 1.01 19.30 10.08
N HIS A 81 2.15 18.74 10.53
CA HIS A 81 3.42 19.46 10.58
C HIS A 81 4.06 19.66 9.18
N ASP A 82 3.85 18.73 8.25
CA ASP A 82 4.31 18.83 6.86
C ASP A 82 3.48 19.83 6.05
N LEU A 83 2.17 19.93 6.29
CA LEU A 83 1.33 20.92 5.61
C LEU A 83 1.72 22.35 5.99
N VAL A 84 1.99 22.59 7.28
CA VAL A 84 2.47 23.90 7.76
C VAL A 84 3.88 24.18 7.24
N ALA A 85 4.77 23.19 7.22
CA ALA A 85 6.12 23.34 6.68
C ALA A 85 6.11 23.63 5.16
N LEU A 86 5.23 22.98 4.39
CA LEU A 86 5.06 23.24 2.97
C LEU A 86 4.50 24.65 2.70
N GLN A 87 3.54 25.09 3.50
CA GLN A 87 2.99 26.45 3.38
C GLN A 87 4.03 27.52 3.70
N GLU A 88 4.88 27.29 4.71
CA GLU A 88 6.00 28.19 5.03
C GLU A 88 7.05 28.23 3.90
N LYS A 89 7.34 27.08 3.27
CA LYS A 89 8.22 26.99 2.11
C LYS A 89 7.67 27.72 0.89
N GLU A 90 6.35 27.68 0.67
CA GLU A 90 5.69 28.42 -0.40
C GLU A 90 5.82 29.93 -0.20
N TYR A 91 5.61 30.41 1.03
CA TYR A 91 5.80 31.82 1.38
C TYR A 91 7.27 32.27 1.21
N GLN A 92 8.23 31.43 1.60
CA GLN A 92 9.66 31.70 1.39
C GLN A 92 10.02 31.79 -0.09
N LEU A 93 9.45 30.93 -0.95
CA LEU A 93 9.67 30.98 -2.40
C LEU A 93 9.08 32.25 -3.00
N GLN A 94 7.87 32.66 -2.59
CA GLN A 94 7.25 33.89 -3.08
C GLN A 94 8.07 35.13 -2.72
N LYS A 95 8.64 35.17 -1.50
CA LYS A 95 9.55 36.25 -1.09
C LYS A 95 10.83 36.26 -1.93
N LEU A 96 11.39 35.10 -2.24
CA LEU A 96 12.60 34.98 -3.04
C LEU A 96 12.39 35.43 -4.49
N ASP A 97 11.22 35.14 -5.08
CA ASP A 97 10.83 35.63 -6.40
C ASP A 97 10.71 37.17 -6.42
N LEU A 98 10.15 37.77 -5.35
CA LEU A 98 10.09 39.22 -5.20
C LEU A 98 11.47 39.85 -5.06
N ASP A 99 12.34 39.30 -4.20
CA ASP A 99 13.72 39.78 -4.00
C ASP A 99 14.53 39.68 -5.30
N ARG A 100 14.33 38.61 -6.08
CA ARG A 100 14.95 38.43 -7.41
C ARG A 100 14.50 39.52 -8.39
N THR A 101 13.21 39.85 -8.41
CA THR A 101 12.66 40.92 -9.26
C THR A 101 13.23 42.29 -8.88
N GLN A 102 13.35 42.57 -7.58
CA GLN A 102 13.96 43.81 -7.08
C GLN A 102 15.45 43.92 -7.46
N LEU A 103 16.21 42.84 -7.34
CA LEU A 103 17.61 42.78 -7.78
C LEU A 103 17.74 43.04 -9.29
N PHE A 104 16.82 42.53 -10.11
CA PHE A 104 16.82 42.80 -11.54
C PHE A 104 16.53 44.26 -11.87
N GLU A 105 15.55 44.88 -11.22
CA GLU A 105 15.28 46.31 -11.38
C GLU A 105 16.47 47.17 -10.92
N GLU A 106 17.11 46.79 -9.82
CA GLU A 106 18.33 47.45 -9.35
C GLU A 106 19.46 47.33 -10.38
N LEU A 107 19.68 46.14 -10.96
CA LEU A 107 20.67 45.93 -12.02
C LEU A 107 20.34 46.74 -13.27
N LEU A 108 19.09 46.73 -13.73
CA LEU A 108 18.64 47.49 -14.90
C LEU A 108 18.81 49.01 -14.70
N SER A 109 18.59 49.50 -13.47
CA SER A 109 18.78 50.91 -13.12
C SER A 109 20.25 51.33 -13.08
N LYS A 110 21.15 50.42 -12.68
CA LYS A 110 22.61 50.67 -12.58
C LYS A 110 23.34 50.47 -13.90
N THR A 111 22.74 49.79 -14.87
CA THR A 111 23.32 49.59 -16.20
C THR A 111 22.97 50.72 -17.16
N GLU A 112 23.98 51.21 -17.90
CA GLU A 112 23.82 52.14 -19.01
C GLU A 112 23.29 51.43 -20.27
N LEU A 113 22.07 50.87 -20.17
CA LEU A 113 21.34 50.32 -21.32
C LEU A 113 20.44 51.40 -21.93
N ALA A 114 20.20 51.32 -23.23
CA ALA A 114 19.19 52.17 -23.88
C ALA A 114 17.80 51.84 -23.33
N GLU A 115 16.95 52.85 -23.13
CA GLU A 115 15.63 52.66 -22.47
C GLU A 115 14.73 51.66 -23.20
N LEU A 116 14.80 51.60 -24.54
CA LEU A 116 14.10 50.60 -25.35
C LEU A 116 14.53 49.15 -25.05
N GLU A 117 15.79 48.93 -24.69
CA GLU A 117 16.29 47.59 -24.32
C GLU A 117 15.87 47.21 -22.91
N LYS A 118 15.85 48.17 -21.97
CA LYS A 118 15.34 47.95 -20.61
C LYS A 118 13.85 47.58 -20.62
N GLU A 119 13.06 48.26 -21.44
CA GLU A 119 11.62 48.00 -21.56
C GLU A 119 11.35 46.61 -22.15
N LYS A 120 12.12 46.19 -23.16
CA LYS A 120 12.06 44.83 -23.71
C LYS A 120 12.48 43.74 -22.70
N ILE A 121 13.42 44.04 -21.81
CA ILE A 121 13.82 43.12 -20.74
C ILE A 121 12.72 43.01 -19.69
N ARG A 122 12.06 44.11 -19.31
CA ARG A 122 10.89 44.10 -18.41
C ARG A 122 9.74 43.29 -18.97
N GLU A 123 9.41 43.48 -20.25
CA GLU A 123 8.35 42.71 -20.91
C GLU A 123 8.64 41.20 -20.90
N ARG A 124 9.91 40.81 -21.13
CA ARG A 124 10.33 39.39 -21.03
C ARG A 124 10.28 38.86 -19.60
N LEU A 125 10.61 39.69 -18.60
CA LEU A 125 10.53 39.32 -17.19
C LEU A 125 9.08 39.01 -16.81
N GLU A 126 8.15 39.90 -17.19
CA GLU A 126 6.71 39.72 -16.94
C GLU A 126 6.16 38.47 -17.65
N GLN A 127 6.53 38.25 -18.92
CA GLN A 127 6.17 37.03 -19.64
C GLN A 127 6.68 35.77 -18.92
N THR A 128 7.93 35.77 -18.46
CA THR A 128 8.53 34.62 -17.77
C THR A 128 7.85 34.36 -16.41
N ASP A 129 7.46 35.41 -15.68
CA ASP A 129 6.71 35.28 -14.43
C ASP A 129 5.31 34.69 -14.65
N THR A 130 4.61 35.13 -15.71
CA THR A 130 3.29 34.56 -16.06
C THR A 130 3.39 33.08 -16.45
N GLU A 131 4.41 32.69 -17.22
CA GLU A 131 4.66 31.29 -17.57
C GLU A 131 5.01 30.45 -16.34
N THR A 132 5.86 30.98 -15.45
CA THR A 132 6.24 30.31 -14.20
C THR A 132 5.02 30.06 -13.30
N SER A 133 4.16 31.06 -13.16
CA SER A 133 2.89 30.94 -12.42
C SER A 133 1.98 29.87 -13.02
N ARG A 134 1.85 29.84 -14.36
CA ARG A 134 1.06 28.83 -15.07
C ARG A 134 1.57 27.41 -14.83
N VAL A 135 2.88 27.20 -14.96
CA VAL A 135 3.52 25.89 -14.73
C VAL A 135 3.33 25.44 -13.27
N ARG A 136 3.40 26.36 -12.30
CA ARG A 136 3.16 26.06 -10.88
C ARG A 136 1.73 25.57 -10.64
N GLN A 137 0.74 26.22 -11.27
CA GLN A 137 -0.67 25.80 -11.18
C GLN A 137 -0.91 24.44 -11.83
N GLU A 138 -0.32 24.18 -13.00
CA GLU A 138 -0.39 22.88 -13.66
C GLU A 138 0.22 21.76 -12.81
N TRP A 139 1.36 22.03 -12.16
CA TRP A 139 2.00 21.10 -11.24
C TRP A 139 1.14 20.80 -10.00
N LEU A 140 0.55 21.82 -9.37
CA LEU A 140 -0.35 21.63 -8.22
C LEU A 140 -1.57 20.79 -8.62
N ASN A 141 -2.15 21.04 -9.79
CA ASN A 141 -3.27 20.27 -10.32
C ASN A 141 -2.87 18.81 -10.62
N ALA A 142 -1.70 18.59 -11.21
CA ALA A 142 -1.17 17.25 -11.47
C ALA A 142 -0.89 16.48 -10.18
N SER A 143 -0.28 17.14 -9.18
CA SER A 143 -0.03 16.58 -7.85
C SER A 143 -1.33 16.16 -7.17
N ASN A 144 -2.35 17.03 -7.17
CA ASN A 144 -3.66 16.71 -6.61
C ASN A 144 -4.33 15.53 -7.31
N ARG A 145 -4.26 15.46 -8.65
CA ARG A 145 -4.76 14.30 -9.40
C ARG A 145 -4.04 13.02 -9.01
N LEU A 146 -2.71 13.07 -8.89
CA LEU A 146 -1.90 11.92 -8.51
C LEU A 146 -2.21 11.46 -7.08
N MET A 147 -2.37 12.39 -6.13
CA MET A 147 -2.76 12.06 -4.77
C MET A 147 -4.15 11.41 -4.70
N ASN A 148 -5.10 11.86 -5.53
CA ASN A 148 -6.42 11.24 -5.64
C ASN A 148 -6.37 9.84 -6.25
N VAL A 149 -5.53 9.62 -7.27
CA VAL A 149 -5.31 8.29 -7.85
C VAL A 149 -4.66 7.35 -6.84
N VAL A 150 -3.65 7.80 -6.09
CA VAL A 150 -3.02 6.99 -5.03
C VAL A 150 -4.02 6.63 -3.94
N LYS A 151 -4.87 7.58 -3.50
CA LYS A 151 -5.95 7.30 -2.54
C LYS A 151 -6.95 6.27 -3.08
N GLY A 152 -7.35 6.39 -4.36
CA GLY A 152 -8.24 5.44 -5.02
C GLY A 152 -7.64 4.04 -5.13
N THR A 153 -6.37 3.94 -5.50
CA THR A 153 -5.64 2.67 -5.54
C THR A 153 -5.49 2.07 -4.14
N LYS A 154 -5.23 2.88 -3.11
CA LYS A 154 -5.20 2.40 -1.72
C LYS A 154 -6.54 1.78 -1.31
N LYS A 155 -7.68 2.34 -1.75
CA LYS A 155 -9.03 1.76 -1.51
C LYS A 155 -9.20 0.37 -2.14
N LEU A 156 -8.57 0.09 -3.29
CA LEU A 156 -8.62 -1.22 -3.95
C LEU A 156 -7.70 -2.26 -3.30
N PHE A 157 -6.70 -1.83 -2.54
CA PHE A 157 -5.75 -2.72 -1.84
C PHE A 157 -6.07 -2.92 -0.35
N ILE A 158 -7.13 -2.30 0.18
CA ILE A 158 -7.65 -2.64 1.52
C ILE A 158 -8.35 -4.00 1.40
N LYS A 159 -7.66 -5.04 1.85
CA LYS A 159 -8.20 -6.38 2.17
C LYS A 159 -9.58 -6.18 2.81
N GLN A 160 -10.61 -6.86 2.29
CA GLN A 160 -12.03 -6.69 2.62
C GLN A 160 -12.24 -6.09 4.02
N SER A 161 -12.87 -4.92 4.10
CA SER A 161 -13.20 -4.31 5.39
C SER A 161 -13.84 -5.37 6.29
N PRO A 162 -13.36 -5.60 7.53
CA PRO A 162 -13.91 -6.63 8.41
C PRO A 162 -15.42 -6.43 8.64
N MET A 163 -15.90 -5.19 8.47
CA MET A 163 -17.33 -4.88 8.54
C MET A 163 -18.12 -5.37 7.33
N ARG A 164 -17.49 -5.51 6.16
CA ARG A 164 -18.09 -6.13 4.97
C ARG A 164 -18.20 -7.64 5.13
N GLU A 165 -17.19 -8.28 5.75
CA GLU A 165 -17.26 -9.71 6.11
C GLU A 165 -18.41 -9.98 7.09
N ILE A 166 -18.60 -9.10 8.08
CA ILE A 166 -19.74 -9.15 9.01
C ILE A 166 -21.06 -8.93 8.29
N ALA A 167 -21.18 -7.87 7.48
CA ALA A 167 -22.41 -7.54 6.77
C ALA A 167 -22.85 -8.68 5.84
N ALA A 168 -21.92 -9.29 5.10
CA ALA A 168 -22.21 -10.44 4.24
C ALA A 168 -22.63 -11.71 5.00
N SER A 169 -22.24 -11.82 6.28
CA SER A 169 -22.54 -12.98 7.13
C SER A 169 -23.78 -12.78 8.01
N MET A 170 -24.37 -11.59 8.02
CA MET A 170 -25.50 -11.22 8.85
C MET A 170 -26.82 -11.42 8.10
N ASP A 171 -27.91 -11.69 8.83
CA ASP A 171 -29.23 -11.80 8.24
C ASP A 171 -29.67 -10.43 7.65
N PRO A 172 -29.98 -10.35 6.34
CA PRO A 172 -30.40 -9.09 5.70
C PRO A 172 -31.65 -8.48 6.33
N ALA A 173 -32.53 -9.29 6.95
CA ALA A 173 -33.72 -8.77 7.63
C ALA A 173 -33.35 -7.96 8.89
N ILE A 174 -32.30 -8.37 9.61
CA ILE A 174 -31.81 -7.71 10.82
C ILE A 174 -30.99 -6.47 10.45
N LEU A 175 -30.27 -6.51 9.33
CA LEU A 175 -29.52 -5.37 8.80
C LEU A 175 -30.41 -4.20 8.36
N GLU A 176 -31.57 -4.49 7.75
CA GLU A 176 -32.46 -3.46 7.21
C GLU A 176 -33.51 -2.97 8.22
N SER A 177 -33.96 -3.82 9.14
CA SER A 177 -35.08 -3.53 10.03
C SER A 177 -34.87 -3.90 11.51
N GLY A 178 -33.71 -4.46 11.85
CA GLY A 178 -33.37 -4.86 13.21
C GLY A 178 -33.16 -3.67 14.15
N SER A 179 -33.49 -3.87 15.42
CA SER A 179 -33.10 -2.93 16.47
C SER A 179 -31.59 -3.00 16.72
N PHE A 180 -31.02 -1.96 17.31
CA PHE A 180 -29.60 -1.94 17.69
C PHE A 180 -29.21 -3.12 18.60
N ALA A 181 -30.14 -3.58 19.45
CA ALA A 181 -29.94 -4.75 20.29
C ALA A 181 -29.84 -6.05 19.47
N ALA A 182 -30.70 -6.22 18.45
CA ALA A 182 -30.67 -7.39 17.57
C ALA A 182 -29.38 -7.45 16.73
N LEU A 183 -28.87 -6.29 16.30
CA LEU A 183 -27.58 -6.18 15.62
C LEU A 183 -26.40 -6.59 16.52
N ASN A 184 -26.43 -6.17 17.79
CA ASN A 184 -25.41 -6.55 18.78
C ASN A 184 -25.43 -8.05 19.08
N GLU A 185 -26.60 -8.67 19.23
CA GLU A 185 -26.72 -10.12 19.43
C GLU A 185 -26.13 -10.90 18.24
N GLU A 186 -26.42 -10.47 17.01
CA GLU A 186 -25.91 -11.16 15.83
C GLU A 186 -24.40 -10.95 15.65
N ILE A 187 -23.86 -9.78 16.04
CA ILE A 187 -22.42 -9.55 16.05
C ILE A 187 -21.72 -10.39 17.10
N GLN A 188 -22.27 -10.49 18.31
CA GLN A 188 -21.72 -11.37 19.34
C GLN A 188 -21.74 -12.84 18.92
N ARG A 189 -22.69 -13.24 18.07
CA ARG A 189 -22.74 -14.58 17.47
C ARG A 189 -21.71 -14.77 16.37
N LEU A 190 -21.42 -13.74 15.58
CA LEU A 190 -20.50 -13.79 14.44
C LEU A 190 -19.03 -13.61 14.86
N LEU A 191 -18.75 -12.79 15.88
CA LEU A 191 -17.41 -12.47 16.39
C LEU A 191 -16.53 -13.71 16.67
N PRO A 192 -17.02 -14.79 17.33
CA PRO A 192 -16.22 -15.99 17.55
C PRO A 192 -15.87 -16.77 16.29
N ARG A 193 -16.60 -16.54 15.19
CA ARG A 193 -16.41 -17.23 13.90
C ARG A 193 -15.47 -16.46 12.96
N LEU A 194 -15.25 -15.19 13.23
CA LEU A 194 -14.34 -14.35 12.45
C LEU A 194 -12.88 -14.71 12.73
N SER A 195 -12.01 -14.38 11.79
CA SER A 195 -10.57 -14.52 11.97
C SER A 195 -10.09 -13.63 13.13
N LYS A 196 -9.02 -14.04 13.82
CA LYS A 196 -8.41 -13.23 14.89
C LYS A 196 -7.95 -11.85 14.39
N GLU A 197 -7.52 -11.78 13.13
CA GLU A 197 -7.14 -10.55 12.42
C GLU A 197 -8.34 -9.61 12.24
N SER A 198 -9.51 -10.15 11.84
CA SER A 198 -10.75 -9.38 11.69
C SER A 198 -11.23 -8.83 13.04
N ASN A 199 -11.20 -9.63 14.11
CA ASN A 199 -11.59 -9.19 15.47
C ASN A 199 -10.68 -8.08 16.01
N GLN A 200 -9.36 -8.24 15.85
CA GLN A 200 -8.41 -7.21 16.26
C GLN A 200 -8.58 -5.92 15.45
N SER A 201 -8.91 -6.04 14.16
CA SER A 201 -9.20 -4.89 13.29
C SER A 201 -10.49 -4.16 13.65
N LEU A 202 -11.51 -4.89 14.13
CA LEU A 202 -12.78 -4.29 14.58
C LEU A 202 -12.61 -3.50 15.88
N ALA A 203 -11.81 -4.03 16.81
CA ALA A 203 -11.46 -3.37 18.05
C ALA A 203 -10.53 -2.16 17.81
N SER A 204 -9.49 -2.31 16.99
CA SER A 204 -8.54 -1.22 16.68
C SER A 204 -9.18 -0.07 15.91
N SER A 205 -10.17 -0.36 15.06
CA SER A 205 -10.94 0.65 14.31
C SER A 205 -12.08 1.27 15.12
N ASN A 206 -12.21 0.93 16.42
CA ASN A 206 -13.27 1.40 17.31
C ASN A 206 -14.69 1.16 16.73
N TYR A 207 -14.88 0.04 16.03
CA TYR A 207 -16.19 -0.39 15.55
C TYR A 207 -16.96 -1.19 16.60
N ILE A 208 -16.23 -1.78 17.54
CA ILE A 208 -16.76 -2.61 18.61
C ILE A 208 -16.09 -2.16 19.91
N ASP A 209 -16.84 -2.12 21.01
CA ASP A 209 -16.35 -1.76 22.34
C ASP A 209 -15.68 -2.94 23.08
N GLU A 210 -15.20 -2.69 24.31
CA GLU A 210 -14.56 -3.70 25.16
C GLU A 210 -15.50 -4.87 25.53
N GLU A 211 -16.82 -4.66 25.43
CA GLU A 211 -17.87 -5.64 25.71
C GLU A 211 -18.35 -6.37 24.43
N ASN A 212 -17.65 -6.18 23.31
CA ASN A 212 -18.00 -6.76 22.02
C ASN A 212 -19.35 -6.27 21.44
N GLN A 213 -19.75 -5.04 21.75
CA GLN A 213 -20.95 -4.39 21.23
C GLN A 213 -20.60 -3.36 20.15
N LEU A 214 -21.50 -3.12 19.19
CA LEU A 214 -21.31 -2.08 18.18
C LEU A 214 -21.17 -0.70 18.83
N THR A 215 -20.19 0.05 18.37
CA THR A 215 -20.13 1.49 18.60
C THR A 215 -20.95 2.23 17.53
N ARG A 216 -21.17 3.53 17.76
CA ARG A 216 -21.84 4.40 16.77
C ARG A 216 -21.11 4.43 15.42
N SER A 217 -19.78 4.38 15.43
CA SER A 217 -18.94 4.27 14.23
C SER A 217 -19.08 2.91 13.56
N GLY A 218 -19.12 1.82 14.34
CA GLY A 218 -19.33 0.46 13.83
C GLY A 218 -20.66 0.30 13.11
N TYR A 219 -21.75 0.83 13.69
CA TYR A 219 -23.07 0.77 13.09
C TYR A 219 -23.14 1.48 11.74
N LYS A 220 -22.55 2.69 11.66
CA LYS A 220 -22.51 3.45 10.41
C LYS A 220 -21.70 2.72 9.34
N ALA A 221 -20.57 2.13 9.71
CA ALA A 221 -19.73 1.36 8.81
C ALA A 221 -20.43 0.09 8.29
N LEU A 222 -21.25 -0.54 9.14
CA LEU A 222 -22.01 -1.74 8.81
C LEU A 222 -23.17 -1.46 7.85
N LEU A 223 -23.88 -0.35 8.04
CA LEU A 223 -24.88 0.10 7.06
C LEU A 223 -24.24 0.46 5.72
N GLN A 224 -23.13 1.20 5.75
CA GLN A 224 -22.40 1.58 4.53
C GLN A 224 -21.88 0.34 3.78
N ALA A 225 -21.40 -0.67 4.51
CA ALA A 225 -20.94 -1.92 3.90
C ALA A 225 -22.08 -2.69 3.21
N ASN A 226 -23.30 -2.67 3.76
CA ASN A 226 -24.48 -3.26 3.14
C ASN A 226 -24.92 -2.49 1.87
N GLU A 227 -24.85 -1.16 1.89
CA GLU A 227 -25.18 -0.33 0.71
C GLU A 227 -24.18 -0.50 -0.45
N GLU A 228 -22.89 -0.73 -0.15
CA GLU A 228 -21.86 -0.96 -1.17
C GLU A 228 -21.94 -2.35 -1.83
N ASP A 229 -22.72 -3.29 -1.29
CA ASP A 229 -22.95 -4.64 -1.83
C ASP A 229 -24.26 -4.76 -2.67
N LYS A 230 -25.08 -3.69 -2.74
CA LYS A 230 -26.25 -3.59 -3.64
C LYS A 230 -25.88 -2.99 -5.00
#